data_AF-A0A923XT29-F1
#
_entry.id   AF-A0A923XT29-F1
#
_cell.length_a   1.000
_cell.length_b   1.000
_cell.length_c   1.000
_cell.angle_alpha   90.00
_cell.angle_beta   90.00
_cell.angle_gamma   90.00
#
_symmetry.space_group_name_H-M   'P 1'
#
loop_
_entity.id
_entity.type
_entity.pdbx_description
1 polymer ?
#
loop_
_entity_poly.entity_id
_entity_poly.type
_entity_poly.pdbx_seq_one_letter_code
_entity_poly.pdbx_strand_id
1 'polypeptide(L)'
;VGVMSQGRLQQVANPRDIYNNPVNGFVASFVGENNILTGAITARADGLGAFDSAAGTFRARIADGVSEGKLYVRPEHTMLQTLPGAENSVPVTLTEVAFEGNFVSVHAVTDKGVGMVAQVRNDGLTAVPEAGSHMFMAFDARNALILPDSTNAGA
;
A
#
# COMPACT_ATOMS: atom_id res chain seq x y z
N VAL A 1 -11.40 -19.17 -3.42
CA VAL A 1 -11.57 -18.02 -4.35
C VAL A 1 -10.50 -18.13 -5.41
N GLY A 2 -10.85 -17.90 -6.68
CA GLY A 2 -9.89 -17.88 -7.79
C GLY A 2 -9.90 -16.49 -8.45
N VAL A 3 -8.72 -15.90 -8.62
CA VAL A 3 -8.52 -14.66 -9.38
C VAL A 3 -7.96 -15.01 -10.74
N MET A 4 -8.59 -14.53 -11.82
CA MET A 4 -8.22 -14.84 -13.19
C MET A 4 -7.98 -13.56 -14.00
N SER A 5 -7.04 -13.61 -14.93
CA SER A 5 -6.76 -12.56 -15.92
C SER A 5 -6.55 -13.19 -17.28
N GLN A 6 -7.21 -12.67 -18.32
CA GLN A 6 -7.07 -13.13 -19.70
C GLN A 6 -7.23 -14.67 -19.86
N GLY A 7 -8.22 -15.25 -19.17
CA GLY A 7 -8.48 -16.69 -19.19
C GLY A 7 -7.45 -17.55 -18.44
N ARG A 8 -6.46 -16.94 -17.77
CA ARG A 8 -5.45 -17.63 -16.96
C ARG A 8 -5.67 -17.39 -15.49
N LEU A 9 -5.60 -18.46 -14.71
CA LEU A 9 -5.65 -18.40 -13.26
C LEU A 9 -4.39 -17.75 -12.71
N GLN A 10 -4.58 -16.69 -11.92
CA GLN A 10 -3.49 -15.95 -11.28
C GLN A 10 -3.22 -16.47 -9.86
N GLN A 11 -4.28 -16.70 -9.09
CA GLN A 11 -4.18 -17.24 -7.73
C GLN A 11 -5.47 -17.96 -7.33
N VAL A 12 -5.33 -19.10 -6.65
CA VAL A 12 -6.44 -19.80 -5.97
C VAL A 12 -6.06 -19.97 -4.51
N ALA A 13 -6.82 -19.31 -3.63
CA ALA A 13 -6.61 -19.40 -2.20
C ALA A 13 -7.92 -19.09 -1.45
N ASN A 14 -7.88 -19.13 -0.12
CA ASN A 14 -8.98 -18.59 0.69
C ASN A 14 -9.04 -17.05 0.54
N PRO A 15 -10.18 -16.41 0.84
CA PRO A 15 -10.34 -14.96 0.65
C PRO A 15 -9.29 -14.12 1.41
N ARG A 16 -8.92 -14.54 2.62
CA ARG A 16 -7.95 -13.82 3.44
C ARG A 16 -6.56 -13.85 2.83
N ASP A 17 -6.17 -14.95 2.19
CA ASP A 17 -4.86 -15.06 1.53
C ASP A 17 -4.83 -14.29 0.20
N ILE A 18 -5.91 -14.30 -0.57
CA ILE A 18 -6.02 -13.43 -1.75
C ILE A 18 -5.84 -11.95 -1.35
N TYR A 19 -6.40 -11.57 -0.20
CA TYR A 19 -6.34 -10.19 0.30
C TYR A 19 -4.99 -9.83 0.94
N ASN A 20 -4.48 -10.66 1.86
CA ASN A 20 -3.29 -10.34 2.67
C ASN A 20 -1.98 -10.80 2.02
N ASN A 21 -2.04 -11.78 1.11
CA ASN A 21 -0.88 -12.40 0.47
C ASN A 21 -1.13 -12.58 -1.04
N PRO A 22 -1.46 -11.51 -1.79
CA PRO A 22 -1.52 -11.57 -3.24
C PRO A 22 -0.16 -11.94 -3.82
N VAL A 23 -0.14 -12.82 -4.83
CA VAL A 23 1.12 -13.30 -5.45
C VAL A 23 1.72 -12.32 -6.47
N ASN A 24 0.93 -11.36 -6.94
CA ASN A 24 1.37 -10.34 -7.89
C ASN A 24 0.48 -9.08 -7.80
N GLY A 25 0.91 -8.00 -8.46
CA GLY A 25 0.24 -6.71 -8.49
C GLY A 25 -1.16 -6.78 -9.08
N PHE A 26 -1.41 -7.64 -10.07
CA PHE A 26 -2.76 -7.86 -10.60
C PHE A 26 -3.71 -8.37 -9.51
N VAL A 27 -3.32 -9.40 -8.74
CA VAL A 27 -4.18 -9.93 -7.67
C VAL A 27 -4.37 -8.89 -6.56
N ALA A 28 -3.32 -8.15 -6.20
CA ALA A 28 -3.40 -7.09 -5.20
C ALA A 28 -4.40 -6.00 -5.59
N SER A 29 -4.35 -5.53 -6.84
CA SER A 29 -5.25 -4.50 -7.37
C SER A 29 -6.66 -5.01 -7.70
N PHE A 30 -6.83 -6.33 -7.83
CA PHE A 30 -8.15 -6.92 -8.13
C PHE A 30 -9.07 -6.92 -6.90
N VAL A 31 -8.51 -6.98 -5.68
CA VAL A 31 -9.28 -7.06 -4.43
C VAL A 31 -8.93 -5.93 -3.47
N GLY A 32 -9.85 -4.97 -3.37
CA GLY A 32 -9.74 -3.81 -2.51
C GLY A 32 -8.85 -2.72 -3.08
N GLU A 33 -8.76 -1.61 -2.35
CA GLU A 33 -7.93 -0.47 -2.70
C GLU A 33 -6.50 -0.66 -2.17
N ASN A 34 -5.53 -0.04 -2.85
CA ASN A 34 -4.13 -0.03 -2.45
C ASN A 34 -3.51 1.33 -2.77
N ASN A 35 -2.63 1.78 -1.89
CA ASN A 35 -1.56 2.70 -2.26
C ASN A 35 -0.52 1.90 -3.06
N ILE A 36 -0.26 2.34 -4.29
CA ILE A 36 0.70 1.68 -5.19
C ILE A 36 1.85 2.65 -5.44
N LEU A 37 3.03 2.35 -4.91
CA LEU A 37 4.24 3.15 -5.10
C LEU A 37 5.13 2.51 -6.16
N THR A 38 5.49 3.30 -7.16
CA THR A 38 6.44 2.91 -8.21
C THR A 38 7.85 3.33 -7.82
N GLY A 39 8.84 2.47 -8.06
CA GLY A 39 10.18 2.65 -7.56
C GLY A 39 11.10 1.48 -7.88
N ALA A 40 12.21 1.39 -7.16
CA ALA A 40 13.24 0.37 -7.34
C ALA A 40 13.54 -0.34 -6.03
N ILE A 41 13.83 -1.65 -6.13
CA ILE A 41 14.23 -2.47 -5.00
C ILE A 41 15.74 -2.32 -4.82
N THR A 42 16.18 -1.82 -3.67
CA THR A 42 17.59 -1.43 -3.46
C THR A 42 18.37 -2.42 -2.59
N ALA A 43 17.69 -3.13 -1.69
CA ALA A 43 18.30 -4.13 -0.83
C ALA A 43 17.27 -5.16 -0.34
N ARG A 44 17.75 -6.29 0.18
CA ARG A 44 16.92 -7.34 0.79
C ARG A 44 17.59 -7.91 2.03
N ALA A 45 16.81 -8.08 3.09
CA ALA A 45 17.24 -8.77 4.30
C ALA A 45 15.99 -9.29 5.04
N ASP A 46 16.07 -10.49 5.61
CA ASP A 46 15.07 -11.04 6.52
C ASP A 46 13.61 -11.03 5.98
N GLY A 47 13.43 -11.31 4.69
CA GLY A 47 12.12 -11.30 4.03
C GLY A 47 11.52 -9.91 3.80
N LEU A 48 12.29 -8.84 4.04
CA LEU A 48 11.94 -7.46 3.74
C LEU A 48 12.83 -6.91 2.63
N GLY A 49 12.24 -6.12 1.74
CA GLY A 49 12.94 -5.36 0.71
C GLY A 49 12.98 -3.88 1.07
N ALA A 50 14.12 -3.24 0.86
CA ALA A 50 14.21 -1.78 0.80
C ALA A 50 13.78 -1.32 -0.59
N PHE A 51 12.96 -0.26 -0.64
CA PHE A 51 12.31 0.22 -1.84
C PHE A 51 12.44 1.74 -1.93
N ASP A 52 13.04 2.24 -3.01
CA ASP A 52 13.21 3.67 -3.25
C ASP A 52 12.20 4.16 -4.29
N SER A 53 11.50 5.25 -3.99
CA SER A 53 10.43 5.79 -4.82
C SER A 53 10.38 7.31 -4.75
N ALA A 54 9.58 7.92 -5.63
CA ALA A 54 9.34 9.38 -5.58
C ALA A 54 8.70 9.85 -4.26
N ALA A 55 7.99 8.97 -3.53
CA ALA A 55 7.40 9.28 -2.23
C ALA A 55 8.39 9.11 -1.06
N GLY A 56 9.58 8.57 -1.31
CA GLY A 56 10.59 8.29 -0.30
C GLY A 56 11.08 6.84 -0.32
N THR A 57 11.85 6.50 0.71
CA THR A 57 12.42 5.16 0.92
C THR A 57 11.58 4.37 1.91
N PHE A 58 11.23 3.15 1.54
CA PHE A 58 10.32 2.27 2.26
C PHE A 58 10.92 0.89 2.48
N ARG A 59 10.32 0.14 3.39
CA ARG A 59 10.53 -1.27 3.62
C ARG A 59 9.19 -1.99 3.51
N ALA A 60 9.20 -3.17 2.92
CA ALA A 60 8.00 -3.97 2.75
C ALA A 60 8.35 -5.46 2.64
N ARG A 61 7.38 -6.34 2.91
CA ARG A 61 7.54 -7.78 2.66
C ARG A 61 7.84 -8.03 1.21
N ILE A 62 8.74 -8.98 0.96
CA ILE A 62 9.10 -9.35 -0.40
C ILE A 62 9.39 -10.84 -0.48
N ALA A 63 8.86 -11.48 -1.52
CA ALA A 63 9.15 -12.87 -1.82
C ALA A 63 10.52 -13.04 -2.48
N ASP A 64 11.09 -14.23 -2.34
CA ASP A 64 12.32 -14.62 -3.05
C ASP A 64 12.12 -14.55 -4.57
N GLY A 65 13.18 -14.20 -5.29
CA GLY A 65 13.18 -14.17 -6.76
C GLY A 65 12.45 -12.99 -7.40
N VAL A 66 11.69 -12.18 -6.65
CA VAL A 66 11.26 -10.86 -7.14
C VAL A 66 12.53 -10.05 -7.44
N SER A 67 12.58 -9.25 -8.48
CA SER A 67 13.73 -8.38 -8.80
C SER A 67 13.27 -7.01 -9.26
N GLU A 68 12.06 -6.95 -9.82
CA GLU A 68 11.32 -5.75 -10.16
C GLU A 68 9.89 -5.86 -9.62
N GLY A 69 9.28 -4.72 -9.30
CA GLY A 69 7.94 -4.68 -8.76
C GLY A 69 7.56 -3.30 -8.23
N LYS A 70 6.33 -3.22 -7.73
CA LYS A 70 5.79 -2.02 -7.05
C LYS A 70 5.50 -2.36 -5.59
N LEU A 71 5.50 -1.33 -4.75
CA LEU A 71 5.10 -1.47 -3.36
C LEU A 71 3.59 -1.23 -3.23
N TYR A 72 2.93 -2.14 -2.55
CA TYR A 72 1.50 -2.11 -2.26
C TYR A 72 1.31 -2.04 -0.75
N VAL A 73 0.51 -1.08 -0.30
CA VAL A 73 0.02 -1.02 1.08
C VAL A 73 -1.43 -0.62 1.07
N ARG A 74 -2.26 -1.31 1.84
CA ARG A 74 -3.70 -1.03 1.86
C ARG A 74 -4.00 0.22 2.68
N PRO A 75 -5.01 1.02 2.32
CA PRO A 75 -5.36 2.24 3.06
C PRO A 75 -5.61 1.99 4.56
N GLU A 76 -6.23 0.87 4.93
CA GLU A 76 -6.51 0.52 6.33
C GLU A 76 -5.27 0.14 7.15
N HIS A 77 -4.13 -0.10 6.49
CA HIS A 77 -2.83 -0.28 7.15
C HIS A 77 -2.00 1.01 7.17
N THR A 78 -2.53 2.10 6.62
CA THR A 78 -1.88 3.41 6.56
C THR A 78 -2.43 4.30 7.65
N MET A 79 -1.57 4.72 8.57
CA MET A 79 -1.90 5.56 9.71
C MET A 79 -1.62 7.03 9.39
N LEU A 80 -2.48 7.92 9.89
CA LEU A 80 -2.22 9.37 9.89
C LEU A 80 -1.56 9.79 11.20
N GLN A 81 -0.49 10.58 11.11
CA GLN A 81 0.29 11.05 12.25
C GLN A 81 0.65 12.53 12.08
N THR A 82 0.76 13.26 13.18
CA THR A 82 1.21 14.66 13.18
C THR A 82 2.73 14.79 13.20
N LEU A 83 3.44 13.72 13.57
CA LEU A 83 4.89 13.62 13.59
C LEU A 83 5.33 12.46 12.69
N PRO A 84 6.58 12.49 12.18
CA PRO A 84 7.11 11.37 11.43
C PRO A 84 7.04 10.06 12.23
N GLY A 85 6.57 9.00 11.58
CA GLY A 85 6.62 7.64 12.10
C GLY A 85 8.03 7.07 12.07
N ALA A 86 8.26 6.02 12.86
CA ALA A 86 9.57 5.36 12.96
C ALA A 86 9.97 4.57 11.70
N GLU A 87 8.99 4.16 10.90
CA GLU A 87 9.20 3.39 9.66
C GLU A 87 8.18 3.84 8.61
N ASN A 88 8.60 3.80 7.33
CA ASN A 88 7.75 4.07 6.16
C ASN A 88 6.86 5.31 6.32
N SER A 89 7.45 6.40 6.82
CA SER A 89 6.71 7.63 7.06
C SER A 89 6.97 8.62 5.95
N VAL A 90 5.90 9.17 5.39
CA VAL A 90 5.95 10.11 4.27
C VAL A 90 5.15 11.37 4.60
N PRO A 91 5.74 12.57 4.46
CA PRO A 91 5.01 13.82 4.60
C PRO A 91 4.01 13.98 3.45
N VAL A 92 2.79 14.37 3.80
CA VAL A 92 1.69 14.56 2.85
C VAL A 92 0.87 15.79 3.20
N THR A 93 0.23 16.36 2.20
CA THR A 93 -0.82 17.37 2.37
C THR A 93 -2.16 16.71 2.06
N LEU A 94 -3.11 16.78 2.99
CA LEU A 94 -4.45 16.22 2.80
C LEU A 94 -5.17 16.98 1.69
N THR A 95 -5.79 16.24 0.78
CA THR A 95 -6.52 16.80 -0.36
C THR A 95 -8.02 16.62 -0.20
N GLU A 96 -8.47 15.50 0.38
CA GLU A 96 -9.89 15.18 0.53
C GLU A 96 -10.12 14.28 1.74
N VAL A 97 -11.26 14.47 2.39
CA VAL A 97 -11.75 13.65 3.50
C VAL A 97 -13.16 13.18 3.17
N ALA A 98 -13.32 11.88 2.91
CA ALA A 98 -14.58 11.27 2.50
C ALA A 98 -15.12 10.34 3.60
N PHE A 99 -16.33 10.63 4.08
CA PHE A 99 -17.00 9.83 5.11
C PHE A 99 -17.78 8.68 4.45
N GLU A 100 -17.35 7.44 4.69
CA GLU A 100 -17.86 6.24 4.03
C GLU A 100 -18.51 5.27 5.06
N GLY A 101 -19.43 5.80 5.85
CA GLY A 101 -20.12 5.01 6.86
C GLY A 101 -19.22 4.68 8.05
N ASN A 102 -18.65 3.47 8.10
CA ASN A 102 -17.87 2.98 9.24
C ASN A 102 -16.39 3.38 9.21
N PHE A 103 -15.89 3.93 8.11
CA PHE A 103 -14.56 4.51 7.99
C PHE A 103 -14.60 5.85 7.26
N VAL A 104 -13.50 6.59 7.36
CA VAL A 104 -13.24 7.83 6.66
C VAL A 104 -12.00 7.62 5.80
N SER A 105 -12.15 7.81 4.49
CA SER A 105 -11.05 7.79 3.53
C SER A 105 -10.41 9.17 3.51
N VAL A 106 -9.12 9.22 3.80
CA VAL A 106 -8.33 10.46 3.80
C VAL A 106 -7.34 10.39 2.66
N HIS A 107 -7.61 11.16 1.62
CA HIS A 107 -6.73 11.29 0.46
C HIS A 107 -5.73 12.40 0.73
N ALA A 108 -4.49 12.16 0.35
CA ALA A 108 -3.41 13.11 0.49
C ALA A 108 -2.42 12.99 -0.67
N VAL A 109 -1.58 13.99 -0.81
CA VAL A 109 -0.53 14.04 -1.83
C VAL A 109 0.81 14.38 -1.19
N THR A 110 1.86 13.70 -1.61
CA THR A 110 3.25 14.04 -1.25
C THR A 110 3.71 15.30 -1.97
N ASP A 111 4.80 15.93 -1.53
CA ASP A 111 5.43 17.08 -2.22
C ASP A 111 5.88 16.76 -3.66
N LYS A 112 6.00 15.47 -4.01
CA LYS A 112 6.35 14.99 -5.35
C LYS A 112 5.12 14.63 -6.20
N GLY A 113 3.91 14.89 -5.71
CA GLY A 113 2.67 14.64 -6.46
C GLY A 113 2.18 13.19 -6.40
N VAL A 114 2.80 12.33 -5.58
CA VAL A 114 2.32 10.95 -5.37
C VAL A 114 1.10 10.97 -4.46
N GLY A 115 -0.03 10.46 -4.95
CA GLY A 115 -1.26 10.32 -4.17
C GLY A 115 -1.21 9.13 -3.22
N MET A 116 -1.78 9.31 -2.03
CA MET A 116 -1.92 8.27 -1.01
C MET A 116 -3.25 8.39 -0.27
N VAL A 117 -3.72 7.28 0.27
CA VAL A 117 -4.98 7.15 0.99
C VAL A 117 -4.76 6.43 2.31
N ALA A 118 -5.32 6.96 3.38
CA ALA A 118 -5.45 6.29 4.66
C ALA A 118 -6.93 6.06 4.97
N GLN A 119 -7.27 4.92 5.57
CA GLN A 119 -8.61 4.67 6.09
C GLN A 119 -8.59 4.69 7.61
N VAL A 120 -9.34 5.63 8.17
CA VAL A 120 -9.48 5.81 9.61
C VAL A 120 -10.85 5.34 10.05
N ARG A 121 -10.96 4.72 11.22
CA ARG A 121 -12.25 4.30 11.76
C ARG A 121 -13.13 5.52 12.04
N ASN A 122 -14.38 5.47 11.60
CA ASN A 122 -15.38 6.50 11.91
C ASN A 122 -16.11 6.15 13.22
N ASP A 123 -15.40 6.22 14.34
CA ASP A 123 -15.94 5.88 15.67
C ASP A 123 -16.27 7.11 16.54
N GLY A 124 -16.10 8.31 16.00
CA GLY A 124 -16.28 9.58 16.72
C GLY A 124 -15.20 9.88 17.76
N LEU A 125 -14.19 9.01 17.93
CA LEU A 125 -13.06 9.21 18.82
C LEU A 125 -11.83 9.70 18.06
N THR A 126 -11.65 9.21 16.83
CA THR A 126 -10.50 9.61 16.02
C THR A 126 -10.77 10.94 15.33
N ALA A 127 -10.00 11.97 15.70
CA ALA A 127 -10.06 13.26 15.02
C ALA A 127 -9.51 13.11 13.60
N VAL A 128 -10.34 13.41 12.59
CA VAL A 128 -9.92 13.44 11.20
C VAL A 128 -9.52 14.88 10.85
N PRO A 129 -8.28 15.14 10.43
CA PRO A 129 -7.84 16.49 10.08
C PRO A 129 -8.56 17.01 8.83
N GLU A 130 -8.63 18.32 8.69
CA GLU A 130 -9.25 18.96 7.52
C GLU A 130 -8.33 18.89 6.29
N ALA A 131 -8.94 18.95 5.10
CA ALA A 131 -8.18 19.12 3.85
C ALA A 131 -7.26 20.37 3.93
N GLY A 132 -6.07 20.25 3.34
CA GLY A 132 -5.00 21.24 3.45
C GLY A 132 -4.06 21.04 4.65
N SER A 133 -4.40 20.16 5.61
CA SER A 133 -3.51 19.85 6.74
C SER A 133 -2.24 19.14 6.26
N HIS A 134 -1.10 19.52 6.83
CA HIS A 134 0.16 18.81 6.67
C HIS A 134 0.29 17.70 7.72
N MET A 135 0.46 16.48 7.27
CA MET A 135 0.48 15.27 8.10
C MET A 135 1.56 14.32 7.61
N PHE A 136 1.74 13.21 8.32
CA PHE A 136 2.50 12.06 7.86
C PHE A 136 1.57 10.87 7.67
N MET A 137 1.73 10.15 6.56
CA MET A 137 1.20 8.81 6.40
C MET A 137 2.30 7.80 6.73
N ALA A 138 2.00 6.82 7.57
CA ALA A 138 2.97 5.82 8.01
C ALA A 138 2.36 4.41 8.03
N PHE A 139 3.16 3.39 7.76
CA PHE A 139 2.70 1.99 7.75
C PHE A 139 3.81 1.02 8.17
N ASP A 140 3.43 -0.09 8.82
CA ASP A 140 4.39 -1.15 9.17
C ASP A 140 4.89 -1.87 7.91
N ALA A 141 6.20 -2.09 7.79
CA ALA A 141 6.77 -2.82 6.66
C ALA A 141 6.16 -4.22 6.45
N ARG A 142 5.68 -4.86 7.52
CA ARG A 142 5.04 -6.19 7.47
C ARG A 142 3.65 -6.14 6.85
N ASN A 143 3.00 -4.98 6.84
CA ASN A 143 1.69 -4.79 6.24
C ASN A 143 1.76 -4.30 4.77
N ALA A 144 2.97 -4.00 4.28
CA ALA A 144 3.23 -3.67 2.89
C ALA A 144 3.88 -4.85 2.15
N LEU A 145 3.71 -4.88 0.83
CA LEU A 145 4.18 -5.93 -0.06
C LEU A 145 4.86 -5.33 -1.29
N ILE A 146 6.03 -5.85 -1.66
CA ILE A 146 6.64 -5.60 -2.97
C ILE A 146 6.27 -6.77 -3.88
N LEU A 147 5.55 -6.47 -4.96
CA LEU A 147 5.00 -7.47 -5.87
C LEU A 147 5.40 -7.19 -7.32
N PRO A 148 5.69 -8.22 -8.11
CA PRO A 148 5.83 -8.07 -9.56
C PRO A 148 4.46 -7.73 -10.19
N ASP A 149 4.46 -7.03 -11.33
CA ASP A 149 3.21 -6.61 -12.00
C ASP A 149 2.32 -7.80 -12.40
N SER A 150 2.91 -8.84 -13.01
CA SER A 150 2.30 -10.15 -13.20
C SER A 150 3.40 -11.20 -13.33
N THR A 151 3.15 -12.40 -12.83
CA THR A 151 3.94 -13.56 -13.24
C THR A 151 3.50 -13.93 -14.64
N ASN A 152 4.31 -13.60 -15.65
CA ASN A 152 4.23 -14.30 -16.93
C ASN A 152 4.59 -15.77 -16.67
N ALA A 153 3.60 -16.60 -16.37
CA ALA A 153 3.72 -18.04 -16.53
C ALA A 153 3.83 -18.29 -18.04
N GLY A 154 5.05 -18.23 -18.54
CA GLY A 154 5.38 -18.25 -19.96
C GLY A 154 6.90 -18.33 -20.16
N ALA A 155 7.51 -19.35 -19.58
CA ALA A 155 8.71 -20.00 -20.09
C ALA A 155 8.53 -21.51 -19.89
#